data_AF-M0NN42-F1
#
_entry.id   AF-M0NN42-F1
#
_cell.length_a   1.000
_cell.length_b   1.000
_cell.length_c   1.000
_cell.angle_alpha   90.00
_cell.angle_beta   90.00
_cell.angle_gamma   90.00
#
_symmetry.space_group_name_H-M   'P 1'
#
loop_
_entity.id
_entity.type
_entity.pdbx_description
1 polymer ?
#
loop_
_entity_poly.entity_id
_entity_poly.type
_entity_poly.pdbx_seq_one_letter_code
_entity_poly.pdbx_strand_id
1 'polypeptide(L)'
;MTVDGPDASRTVDEETLRYVGRLFGQRDGVRTTSLFPSNKLESLVVTFDTDYYPSGVDDVTLELRAYTNGEFHISYIERRSGERRRCRWDRHEQSHNSRDHYHPLPDASTESAVDRTYATDLTRVLEAAVLPWIDDRVGQLWDSV
;
A
#
# COMPACT_ATOMS: atom_id res chain seq x y z
N MET A 1 -6.10 22.75 31.54
CA MET A 1 -5.03 21.80 31.17
C MET A 1 -5.64 20.43 31.14
N THR A 2 -6.18 20.03 30.00
CA THR A 2 -6.54 18.64 29.72
C THR A 2 -5.28 17.95 29.23
N VAL A 3 -4.90 16.89 29.93
CA VAL A 3 -3.82 15.98 29.56
C VAL A 3 -4.34 15.14 28.38
N ASP A 4 -3.78 15.35 27.19
CA ASP A 4 -3.95 14.43 26.08
C ASP A 4 -3.28 13.12 26.46
N GLY A 5 -4.12 12.11 26.77
CA GLY A 5 -3.67 10.72 26.80
C GLY A 5 -3.21 10.29 25.41
N PRO A 6 -2.51 9.15 25.28
CA PRO A 6 -2.17 8.61 23.96
C PRO A 6 -3.46 8.47 23.16
N ASP A 7 -3.46 9.03 21.94
CA ASP A 7 -4.58 9.05 21.03
C ASP A 7 -5.12 7.62 20.82
N ALA A 8 -6.20 7.29 21.54
CA ALA A 8 -6.80 5.96 21.54
C ALA A 8 -7.48 5.62 20.20
N SER A 9 -7.47 6.54 19.23
CA SER A 9 -8.15 6.40 17.95
C SER A 9 -7.44 5.47 16.96
N ARG A 10 -6.14 5.20 17.11
CA ARG A 10 -5.33 4.58 16.04
C ARG A 10 -4.56 3.33 16.47
N THR A 11 -5.29 2.26 16.77
CA THR A 11 -4.73 0.93 17.06
C THR A 11 -4.53 0.13 15.78
N VAL A 12 -3.33 -0.41 15.57
CA VAL A 12 -2.98 -1.24 14.39
C VAL A 12 -3.88 -2.45 14.31
N ASP A 13 -4.44 -2.68 13.12
CA ASP A 13 -5.23 -3.87 12.83
C ASP A 13 -4.32 -5.03 12.40
N GLU A 14 -3.59 -5.60 13.37
CA GLU A 14 -2.68 -6.72 13.14
C GLU A 14 -3.42 -7.95 12.61
N GLU A 15 -4.67 -8.18 13.03
CA GLU A 15 -5.46 -9.33 12.59
C GLU A 15 -5.71 -9.26 11.08
N THR A 16 -6.20 -8.12 10.60
CA THR A 16 -6.41 -7.89 9.16
C THR A 16 -5.10 -7.95 8.39
N LEU A 17 -4.01 -7.33 8.87
CA LEU A 17 -2.71 -7.39 8.20
C LEU A 17 -2.17 -8.83 8.13
N ARG A 18 -2.33 -9.64 9.18
CA ARG A 18 -1.93 -11.05 9.18
C ARG A 18 -2.80 -11.90 8.25
N TYR A 19 -4.10 -11.61 8.16
CA TYR A 19 -4.99 -12.27 7.20
C TYR A 19 -4.60 -11.95 5.76
N VAL A 20 -4.44 -10.67 5.44
CA VAL A 20 -4.01 -10.20 4.11
C VAL A 20 -2.62 -10.76 3.75
N GLY A 21 -1.67 -10.78 4.68
CA GLY A 21 -0.36 -11.38 4.47
C GLY A 21 -0.44 -12.86 4.07
N ARG A 22 -1.32 -13.63 4.71
CA ARG A 22 -1.56 -15.03 4.32
C ARG A 22 -2.17 -15.17 2.92
N LEU A 23 -3.09 -14.28 2.53
CA LEU A 23 -3.66 -14.28 1.18
C LEU A 23 -2.61 -13.95 0.12
N PHE A 24 -1.77 -12.93 0.34
CA PHE A 24 -0.69 -12.60 -0.59
C PHE A 24 0.34 -13.72 -0.69
N GLY A 25 0.71 -14.34 0.44
CA GLY A 25 1.68 -15.43 0.45
C GLY A 25 1.25 -16.71 -0.29
N GLN A 26 -0.01 -16.79 -0.73
CA GLN A 26 -0.54 -17.89 -1.54
C GLN A 26 -0.63 -17.55 -3.04
N ARG A 27 -0.33 -16.31 -3.44
CA ARG A 27 -0.45 -15.86 -4.83
C ARG A 27 0.85 -16.11 -5.60
N ASP A 28 0.69 -16.57 -6.83
CA ASP A 28 1.76 -16.51 -7.83
C ASP A 28 2.22 -15.05 -8.02
N GLY A 29 3.50 -14.86 -8.28
CA GLY A 29 4.09 -13.52 -8.39
C GLY A 29 4.37 -12.82 -7.06
N VAL A 30 4.07 -13.44 -5.91
CA VAL A 30 4.53 -12.97 -4.60
C VAL A 30 5.73 -13.79 -4.16
N ARG A 31 6.85 -13.12 -3.92
CA ARG A 31 8.08 -13.76 -3.44
C ARG A 31 8.04 -13.98 -1.94
N THR A 32 7.67 -12.97 -1.17
CA THR A 32 7.59 -13.04 0.30
C THR A 32 6.54 -12.08 0.86
N THR A 33 6.07 -12.39 2.07
CA THR A 33 5.31 -11.48 2.92
C THR A 33 5.97 -11.38 4.28
N SER A 34 6.08 -10.17 4.82
CA SER A 34 6.67 -9.91 6.13
C SER A 34 5.75 -9.01 6.96
N LEU A 35 5.22 -9.57 8.06
CA LEU A 35 4.43 -8.81 9.02
C LEU A 35 5.36 -8.19 10.07
N PHE A 36 5.34 -6.87 10.17
CA PHE A 36 6.12 -6.06 11.11
C PHE A 36 7.63 -6.34 11.07
N PRO A 37 8.30 -6.26 9.89
CA PRO A 37 9.74 -6.38 9.84
C PRO A 37 10.41 -5.27 10.66
N SER A 38 11.62 -5.55 11.16
CA SER A 38 12.33 -4.68 12.11
C SER A 38 12.55 -3.24 11.63
N ASN A 39 12.58 -3.01 10.32
CA ASN A 39 12.75 -1.70 9.70
C ASN A 39 11.43 -1.00 9.32
N LYS A 40 10.29 -1.68 9.41
CA LYS A 40 8.94 -1.17 9.09
C LYS A 40 7.91 -1.70 10.10
N LEU A 41 7.96 -1.11 11.29
CA LEU A 41 7.01 -1.43 12.36
C LEU A 41 5.58 -1.11 11.92
N GLU A 42 4.63 -1.92 12.38
CA GLU A 42 3.19 -1.77 12.12
C GLU A 42 2.76 -1.95 10.65
N SER A 43 3.67 -2.35 9.75
CA SER A 43 3.36 -2.61 8.34
C SER A 43 3.39 -4.10 7.99
N LEU A 44 2.51 -4.52 7.08
CA LEU A 44 2.73 -5.69 6.24
C LEU A 44 3.54 -5.24 5.01
N VAL A 45 4.63 -5.94 4.71
CA VAL A 45 5.40 -5.75 3.47
C VAL A 45 5.25 -6.99 2.60
N VAL A 46 4.76 -6.81 1.39
CA VAL A 46 4.70 -7.84 0.35
C VAL A 46 5.78 -7.53 -0.66
N THR A 47 6.66 -8.48 -0.95
CA THR A 47 7.66 -8.37 -2.01
C THR A 47 7.20 -9.23 -3.18
N PHE A 48 7.07 -8.62 -4.35
CA PHE A 48 6.71 -9.34 -5.56
C PHE A 48 7.93 -10.01 -6.18
N ASP A 49 7.67 -11.08 -6.93
CA ASP A 49 8.69 -11.78 -7.69
C ASP A 49 9.00 -11.01 -8.98
N THR A 50 10.24 -10.53 -9.11
CA THR A 50 10.70 -9.74 -10.25
C THR A 50 10.78 -10.55 -11.53
N ASP A 51 10.72 -11.88 -11.47
CA ASP A 51 10.64 -12.74 -12.66
C ASP A 51 9.33 -12.52 -13.46
N TYR A 52 8.31 -11.90 -12.85
CA TYR A 52 7.06 -11.50 -13.50
C TYR A 52 7.13 -10.10 -14.14
N TYR A 53 8.27 -9.41 -14.05
CA TYR A 53 8.47 -8.05 -14.52
C TYR A 53 9.51 -8.00 -15.66
N PRO A 54 9.45 -6.98 -16.54
CA PRO A 54 10.46 -6.82 -17.57
C PRO A 54 11.86 -6.53 -17.01
N SER A 55 12.87 -6.82 -17.83
CA SER A 55 14.26 -6.49 -17.50
C SER A 55 14.43 -5.01 -17.16
N GLY A 56 15.08 -4.72 -16.04
CA GLY A 56 15.32 -3.36 -15.55
C GLY A 56 14.43 -2.97 -14.37
N VAL A 57 13.42 -3.77 -14.02
CA VAL A 57 12.75 -3.68 -12.71
C VAL A 57 13.54 -4.51 -11.71
N ASP A 58 14.11 -3.84 -10.71
CA ASP A 58 15.05 -4.45 -9.75
C ASP A 58 14.34 -5.00 -8.51
N ASP A 59 13.24 -4.37 -8.10
CA ASP A 59 12.50 -4.69 -6.88
C ASP A 59 11.11 -4.08 -6.94
N VAL A 60 10.11 -4.79 -6.42
CA VAL A 60 8.73 -4.29 -6.29
C VAL A 60 8.15 -4.71 -4.95
N THR A 61 7.61 -3.75 -4.22
CA THR A 61 7.00 -3.97 -2.89
C THR A 61 5.66 -3.28 -2.75
N LEU A 62 4.75 -3.93 -2.01
CA LEU A 62 3.52 -3.32 -1.48
C LEU A 62 3.64 -3.24 0.04
N GLU A 63 3.63 -2.02 0.57
CA GLU A 63 3.63 -1.75 2.01
C GLU A 63 2.21 -1.35 2.45
N LEU A 64 1.63 -2.08 3.40
CA LEU A 64 0.29 -1.84 3.93
C LEU A 64 0.37 -1.56 5.42
N ARG A 65 -0.29 -0.49 5.85
CA ARG A 65 -0.57 -0.18 7.25
C ARG A 65 -2.07 0.03 7.40
N ALA A 66 -2.67 -0.59 8.39
CA ALA A 66 -4.11 -0.55 8.61
C ALA A 66 -4.43 -0.45 10.10
N TYR A 67 -5.53 0.20 10.41
CA TYR A 67 -5.97 0.50 11.76
C TYR A 67 -7.42 0.06 11.98
N THR A 68 -7.73 -0.29 13.22
CA THR A 68 -9.04 -0.83 13.63
C THR A 68 -10.21 0.14 13.42
N ASN A 69 -9.92 1.44 13.27
CA ASN A 69 -10.89 2.48 12.91
C ASN A 69 -11.17 2.56 11.39
N GLY A 70 -10.53 1.72 10.57
CA GLY A 70 -10.67 1.71 9.12
C GLY A 70 -9.76 2.68 8.37
N GLU A 71 -8.83 3.36 9.06
CA GLU A 71 -7.75 4.10 8.40
C GLU A 71 -6.69 3.17 7.82
N PHE A 72 -6.06 3.59 6.71
CA PHE A 72 -4.97 2.84 6.13
C PHE A 72 -4.02 3.70 5.28
N HIS A 73 -2.83 3.16 5.08
CA HIS A 73 -1.85 3.63 4.10
C HIS A 73 -1.34 2.44 3.30
N ILE A 74 -1.49 2.47 1.98
CA ILE A 74 -0.99 1.44 1.08
C ILE A 74 -0.02 2.09 0.11
N SER A 75 1.18 1.56 -0.05
CA SER A 75 2.20 2.09 -0.95
C SER A 75 2.75 1.01 -1.85
N TYR A 76 2.59 1.18 -3.15
CA TYR A 76 3.34 0.42 -4.14
C TYR A 76 4.66 1.14 -4.42
N ILE A 77 5.76 0.41 -4.39
CA ILE A 77 7.10 0.93 -4.62
C ILE A 77 7.79 0.01 -5.62
N GLU A 78 8.31 0.59 -6.70
CA GLU A 78 9.15 -0.10 -7.66
C GLU A 78 10.52 0.56 -7.73
N ARG A 79 11.56 -0.23 -8.00
CA ARG A 79 12.90 0.25 -8.31
C ARG A 79 13.24 -0.13 -9.73
N ARG A 80 13.68 0.85 -10.52
CA ARG A 80 14.11 0.66 -11.91
C ARG A 80 15.48 1.27 -12.13
N SER A 81 16.48 0.47 -12.45
CA SER A 81 17.86 0.91 -12.65
C SER A 81 18.35 1.84 -11.51
N GLY A 82 17.99 1.51 -10.27
CA GLY A 82 18.29 2.31 -9.09
C GLY A 82 17.35 3.51 -8.80
N GLU A 83 16.48 3.90 -9.72
CA GLU A 83 15.46 4.93 -9.49
C GLU A 83 14.27 4.33 -8.73
N ARG A 84 13.89 4.93 -7.60
CA ARG A 84 12.71 4.52 -6.83
C ARG A 84 11.49 5.30 -7.30
N ARG A 85 10.42 4.59 -7.62
CA ARG A 85 9.11 5.16 -7.94
C ARG A 85 8.04 4.64 -6.97
N ARG A 86 7.04 5.45 -6.68
CA ARG A 86 5.99 5.15 -5.70
C ARG A 86 4.64 5.77 -6.08
N CYS A 87 3.57 5.03 -5.86
CA CYS A 87 2.23 5.59 -5.68
C CYS A 87 1.67 5.14 -4.32
N ARG A 88 0.59 5.78 -3.84
CA ARG A 88 -0.06 5.39 -2.59
C ARG A 88 -1.56 5.66 -2.56
N TRP A 89 -2.25 4.89 -1.73
CA TRP A 89 -3.65 5.06 -1.36
C TRP A 89 -3.71 5.35 0.13
N ASP A 90 -4.27 6.49 0.49
CA ASP A 90 -4.35 6.96 1.88
C ASP A 90 -5.82 7.17 2.25
N ARG A 91 -6.25 6.57 3.37
CA ARG A 91 -7.52 6.83 4.05
C ARG A 91 -7.24 7.25 5.47
N HIS A 92 -7.67 8.43 5.84
CA HIS A 92 -7.51 8.99 7.17
C HIS A 92 -8.61 10.01 7.44
N GLU A 93 -9.13 10.07 8.66
CA GLU A 93 -10.11 11.08 9.03
C GLU A 93 -9.42 12.43 9.21
N GLN A 94 -9.89 13.47 8.49
CA GLN A 94 -9.47 14.85 8.72
C GLN A 94 -10.65 15.65 9.28
N SER A 95 -10.38 16.54 10.23
CA SER A 95 -11.41 17.38 10.88
C SER A 95 -12.16 18.31 9.92
N HIS A 96 -11.64 18.51 8.69
CA HIS A 96 -12.16 19.48 7.73
C HIS A 96 -12.51 18.88 6.35
N ASN A 97 -12.21 17.59 6.10
CA ASN A 97 -12.73 16.85 4.95
C ASN A 97 -12.66 15.34 5.20
N SER A 98 -13.59 14.57 4.63
CA SER A 98 -13.61 13.10 4.72
C SER A 98 -13.05 12.45 3.44
N ARG A 99 -12.10 13.12 2.77
CA ARG A 99 -11.63 12.69 1.46
C ARG A 99 -10.42 11.78 1.60
N ASP A 100 -10.52 10.62 0.98
CA ASP A 100 -9.38 9.73 0.81
C ASP A 100 -8.55 10.19 -0.39
N HIS A 101 -7.31 9.74 -0.48
CA HIS A 101 -6.39 10.23 -1.51
C HIS A 101 -5.74 9.07 -2.26
N TYR A 102 -5.59 9.25 -3.57
CA TYR A 102 -4.63 8.51 -4.37
C TYR A 102 -3.50 9.46 -4.77
N HIS A 103 -2.25 9.11 -4.46
CA HIS A 103 -1.09 9.83 -4.97
C HIS A 103 -0.41 8.99 -6.06
N PRO A 104 -0.33 9.49 -7.30
CA PRO A 104 0.19 8.72 -8.42
C PRO A 104 1.72 8.57 -8.40
N LEU A 105 2.22 7.70 -9.28
CA LEU A 105 3.62 7.71 -9.71
C LEU A 105 4.01 9.08 -10.29
N PRO A 106 5.31 9.44 -10.31
CA PRO A 106 6.44 8.62 -9.89
C PRO A 106 6.81 8.72 -8.41
N ASP A 107 6.29 9.69 -7.66
CA ASP A 107 6.85 10.07 -6.36
C ASP A 107 5.82 10.11 -5.22
N ALA A 108 4.55 9.81 -5.52
CA ALA A 108 3.44 9.95 -4.59
C ALA A 108 3.34 11.37 -4.00
N SER A 109 3.67 12.39 -4.80
CA SER A 109 3.59 13.80 -4.41
C SER A 109 2.19 14.18 -3.92
N THR A 110 2.15 15.04 -2.90
CA THR A 110 0.91 15.63 -2.39
C THR A 110 0.30 16.60 -3.40
N GLU A 111 1.10 17.25 -4.24
CA GLU A 111 0.61 18.20 -5.26
C GLU A 111 -0.18 17.51 -6.37
N SER A 112 0.13 16.24 -6.62
CA SER A 112 -0.54 15.40 -7.62
C SER A 112 -1.62 14.50 -7.01
N ALA A 113 -1.96 14.68 -5.73
CA ALA A 113 -2.95 13.87 -5.06
C ALA A 113 -4.34 14.07 -5.70
N VAL A 114 -5.08 12.97 -5.84
CA VAL A 114 -6.44 12.98 -6.37
C VAL A 114 -7.38 12.45 -5.31
N ASP A 115 -8.46 13.19 -5.07
CA ASP A 115 -9.52 12.78 -4.15
C ASP A 115 -10.18 11.48 -4.61
N ARG A 116 -10.44 10.61 -3.63
CA ARG A 116 -11.06 9.31 -3.77
C ARG A 116 -11.98 9.03 -2.59
N THR A 117 -12.69 7.92 -2.68
CA THR A 117 -13.47 7.36 -1.60
C THR A 117 -13.25 5.86 -1.60
N TYR A 118 -12.74 5.34 -0.50
CA TYR A 118 -12.48 3.92 -0.30
C TYR A 118 -13.45 3.32 0.73
N ALA A 119 -13.54 2.00 0.71
CA ALA A 119 -14.16 1.27 1.81
C ALA A 119 -13.29 1.36 3.07
N THR A 120 -13.91 1.19 4.24
CA THR A 120 -13.17 0.99 5.51
C THR A 120 -12.56 -0.41 5.61
N ASP A 121 -13.15 -1.38 4.92
CA ASP A 121 -12.63 -2.74 4.82
C ASP A 121 -11.42 -2.77 3.87
N LEU A 122 -10.23 -2.98 4.44
CA LEU A 122 -8.97 -3.03 3.69
C LEU A 122 -9.00 -4.08 2.56
N THR A 123 -9.67 -5.21 2.76
CA THR A 123 -9.70 -6.28 1.76
C THR A 123 -10.45 -5.84 0.51
N ARG A 124 -11.54 -5.07 0.67
CA ARG A 124 -12.28 -4.47 -0.44
C ARG A 124 -11.48 -3.39 -1.17
N VAL A 125 -10.67 -2.62 -0.45
CA VAL A 125 -9.79 -1.62 -1.08
C VAL A 125 -8.71 -2.31 -1.93
N LEU A 126 -8.12 -3.39 -1.40
CA LEU A 126 -7.15 -4.17 -2.15
C LEU A 126 -7.76 -4.75 -3.43
N GLU A 127 -8.93 -5.36 -3.34
CA GLU A 127 -9.64 -5.96 -4.47
C GLU A 127 -10.08 -4.92 -5.52
N ALA A 128 -10.69 -3.80 -5.08
CA ALA A 128 -11.34 -2.86 -5.99
C ALA A 128 -10.41 -1.77 -6.55
N ALA A 129 -9.29 -1.47 -5.88
CA ALA A 129 -8.44 -0.34 -6.24
C ALA A 129 -6.97 -0.73 -6.43
N VAL A 130 -6.38 -1.47 -5.49
CA VAL A 130 -4.92 -1.67 -5.48
C VAL A 130 -4.48 -2.77 -6.45
N LEU A 131 -5.09 -3.96 -6.38
CA LEU A 131 -4.72 -5.08 -7.24
C LEU A 131 -4.98 -4.78 -8.73
N PRO A 132 -6.15 -4.23 -9.13
CA PRO A 132 -6.36 -3.85 -10.54
C PRO A 132 -5.33 -2.83 -11.03
N TRP A 133 -4.93 -1.87 -10.18
CA TRP A 133 -3.90 -0.91 -10.53
C TRP A 133 -2.53 -1.56 -10.70
N ILE A 134 -2.17 -2.53 -9.84
CA ILE A 134 -0.91 -3.28 -9.97
C ILE A 134 -0.90 -4.09 -11.27
N ASP A 135 -2.00 -4.77 -11.58
CA ASP A 135 -2.13 -5.55 -12.82
C ASP A 135 -1.97 -4.65 -14.06
N ASP A 136 -2.65 -3.50 -14.09
CA ASP A 136 -2.49 -2.49 -15.15
C ASP A 136 -1.05 -1.96 -15.23
N ARG A 137 -0.39 -1.75 -14.08
CA ARG A 137 0.98 -1.26 -14.01
C ARG A 137 1.96 -2.30 -14.58
N VAL A 138 1.79 -3.57 -14.25
CA VAL A 138 2.61 -4.67 -14.79
C VAL A 138 2.44 -4.73 -16.31
N GLY A 139 1.20 -4.63 -16.82
CA GLY A 139 0.95 -4.57 -18.27
C GLY A 139 1.69 -3.40 -18.94
N GLN A 140 1.58 -2.19 -18.40
CA GLN A 140 2.29 -1.02 -18.93
C GLN A 140 3.81 -1.15 -18.90
N LEU A 141 4.36 -1.83 -17.90
CA LEU A 141 5.80 -2.10 -17.84
C LEU A 141 6.22 -3.01 -18.99
N TRP A 142 5.47 -4.09 -19.25
CA TRP A 142 5.73 -5.00 -20.38
C TRP A 142 5.49 -4.36 -21.76
N ASP A 143 4.53 -3.44 -21.90
CA ASP A 143 4.32 -2.70 -23.15
C ASP A 143 5.44 -1.68 -23.44
N SER A 144 6.28 -1.38 -22.44
CA SER A 144 7.34 -0.39 -22.53
C SER A 144 8.74 -0.95 -22.83
N VAL A 145 8.85 -2.27 -23.02
CA VAL A 145 10.10 -2.94 -23.43
C VAL A 145 10.19 -3.22 -24.92
#